data_AF-A0A6P1ZDH1-F1
#
_entry.id   AF-A0A6P1ZDH1-F1
#
_cell.length_a   1.000
_cell.length_b   1.000
_cell.length_c   1.000
_cell.angle_alpha   90.00
_cell.angle_beta   90.00
_cell.angle_gamma   90.00
#
_symmetry.space_group_name_H-M   'P 1'
#
loop_
_entity.id
_entity.type
_entity.pdbx_description
1 polymer ?
#
loop_
_entity_poly.entity_id
_entity_poly.type
_entity_poly.pdbx_seq_one_letter_code
_entity_poly.pdbx_strand_id
1 'polypeptide(L)'
;MLDYTAIVDSLQKAFAAKCIEAPEIVNNPGLSLAFKIDPVYAVGLAPAFIRNMAEWARVAPSQAHEAMLRTGNLVSRKDGSGNRESELDLMLTWPSGSRRMNGRIHVAFFLTDFLDRALALYAKAAALPLAELRIAATERERVEQFLQGKSLPQGLAYQATS
;
A
#
# COMPACT_ATOMS: atom_id res chain seq x y z
N MET A 1 -8.83 10.16 -24.12
CA MET A 1 -9.18 10.07 -22.69
C MET A 1 -8.59 8.77 -22.18
N LEU A 2 -7.79 8.80 -21.10
CA LEU A 2 -7.23 7.58 -20.52
C LEU A 2 -8.35 6.86 -19.76
N ASP A 3 -8.47 5.55 -19.97
CA ASP A 3 -9.38 4.71 -19.19
C ASP A 3 -8.65 4.23 -17.92
N TYR A 4 -8.80 5.01 -16.85
CA TYR A 4 -8.16 4.71 -15.57
C TYR A 4 -8.69 3.41 -14.95
N THR A 5 -9.94 3.03 -15.23
CA THR A 5 -10.52 1.78 -14.73
C THR A 5 -9.87 0.58 -15.41
N ALA A 6 -9.65 0.64 -16.72
CA ALA A 6 -8.93 -0.40 -17.46
C ALA A 6 -7.46 -0.55 -17.02
N ILE A 7 -6.80 0.57 -16.69
CA ILE A 7 -5.43 0.55 -16.15
C ILE A 7 -5.42 -0.13 -14.78
N VAL A 8 -6.32 0.25 -13.87
CA VAL A 8 -6.46 -0.38 -12.55
C VAL A 8 -6.73 -1.88 -12.67
N ASP A 9 -7.59 -2.29 -13.58
CA ASP A 9 -7.87 -3.69 -13.85
C ASP A 9 -6.62 -4.47 -14.29
N SER A 10 -5.82 -3.87 -15.19
CA SER A 10 -4.56 -4.45 -15.64
C SER A 10 -3.53 -4.56 -14.52
N LEU A 11 -3.46 -3.55 -13.64
CA LEU A 11 -2.63 -3.58 -12.43
C LEU A 11 -3.07 -4.71 -11.49
N GLN A 12 -4.37 -4.90 -11.26
CA GLN A 12 -4.89 -5.98 -10.42
C GLN A 12 -4.61 -7.37 -11.01
N LYS A 13 -4.80 -7.56 -12.32
CA LYS A 13 -4.46 -8.81 -13.02
C LYS A 13 -2.98 -9.14 -12.88
N ALA A 14 -2.12 -8.17 -13.13
CA ALA A 14 -0.67 -8.34 -13.07
C ALA A 14 -0.20 -8.64 -11.64
N PHE A 15 -0.75 -7.95 -10.65
CA PHE A 15 -0.48 -8.23 -9.24
C PHE A 15 -0.86 -9.64 -8.84
N ALA A 16 -2.07 -10.09 -9.18
CA ALA A 16 -2.53 -11.43 -8.85
C ALA A 16 -1.67 -12.51 -9.50
N ALA A 17 -1.30 -12.33 -10.78
CA ALA A 17 -0.37 -13.22 -11.47
C ALA A 17 0.99 -13.28 -10.75
N LYS A 18 1.51 -12.13 -10.31
CA LYS A 18 2.78 -12.08 -9.58
C LYS A 18 2.69 -12.71 -8.19
N CYS A 19 1.57 -12.57 -7.47
CA CYS A 19 1.36 -13.25 -6.19
C CYS A 19 1.32 -14.77 -6.32
N ILE A 20 0.84 -15.31 -7.45
CA ILE A 20 0.87 -16.75 -7.73
C ILE A 20 2.31 -17.21 -7.97
N GLU A 21 3.09 -16.43 -8.70
CA GLU A 21 4.49 -16.75 -9.03
C GLU A 21 5.43 -16.60 -7.83
N ALA A 22 5.26 -15.53 -7.05
CA ALA A 22 6.11 -15.14 -5.93
C ALA A 22 5.25 -14.61 -4.76
N PRO A 23 4.72 -15.50 -3.90
CA PRO A 23 3.87 -15.10 -2.77
C PRO A 23 4.55 -14.15 -1.77
N GLU A 24 5.87 -14.16 -1.68
CA GLU A 24 6.69 -13.35 -0.78
C GLU A 24 6.68 -11.84 -1.09
N ILE A 25 6.09 -11.42 -2.21
CA ILE A 25 5.96 -9.98 -2.55
C ILE A 25 4.98 -9.22 -1.65
N VAL A 26 4.19 -9.93 -0.84
CA VAL A 26 3.25 -9.35 0.14
C VAL A 26 3.44 -9.90 1.56
N ASN A 27 3.25 -9.04 2.56
CA ASN A 27 3.24 -9.36 4.00
C ASN A 27 4.50 -10.03 4.58
N ASN A 28 5.57 -10.22 3.81
CA ASN A 28 6.85 -10.77 4.21
C ASN A 28 7.92 -9.68 4.45
N PRO A 29 8.37 -9.49 5.69
CA PRO A 29 9.35 -8.46 6.04
C PRO A 29 10.65 -8.55 5.23
N GLY A 30 11.07 -7.43 4.63
CA GLY A 30 12.34 -7.33 3.88
C GLY A 30 12.33 -7.94 2.48
N LEU A 31 11.24 -8.59 2.07
CA LEU A 31 11.03 -9.10 0.70
C LEU A 31 9.81 -8.47 0.02
N SER A 32 8.81 -8.07 0.81
CA SER A 32 7.55 -7.56 0.27
C SER A 32 7.56 -6.10 -0.13
N LEU A 33 6.75 -5.81 -1.14
CA LEU A 33 6.49 -4.48 -1.65
C LEU A 33 5.21 -3.86 -1.06
N ALA A 34 4.33 -4.69 -0.52
CA ALA A 34 3.06 -4.27 0.07
C ALA A 34 2.70 -5.06 1.33
N PHE A 35 2.05 -4.39 2.27
CA PHE A 35 1.67 -4.92 3.57
C PHE A 35 0.25 -4.50 3.90
N LYS A 36 -0.63 -5.46 4.16
CA LYS A 36 -1.98 -5.19 4.66
C LYS A 36 -1.91 -4.87 6.15
N ILE A 37 -2.13 -3.62 6.52
CA ILE A 37 -1.97 -3.16 7.91
C ILE A 37 -3.28 -3.21 8.70
N ASP A 38 -4.41 -3.06 8.02
CA ASP A 38 -5.74 -3.23 8.60
C ASP A 38 -6.79 -3.59 7.51
N PRO A 39 -8.08 -3.75 7.86
CA PRO A 39 -9.12 -4.08 6.87
C PRO A 39 -9.35 -3.01 5.79
N VAL A 40 -8.97 -1.75 6.02
CA VAL A 40 -9.24 -0.62 5.12
C VAL A 40 -8.02 -0.29 4.26
N TYR A 41 -6.84 -0.26 4.85
CA TYR A 41 -5.61 0.21 4.25
C TYR A 41 -4.52 -0.86 4.22
N ALA A 42 -3.80 -0.83 3.11
CA ALA A 42 -2.50 -1.44 2.94
C ALA A 42 -1.46 -0.34 2.67
N VAL A 43 -0.20 -0.70 2.91
CA VAL A 43 0.95 0.17 2.78
C VAL A 43 1.91 -0.43 1.77
N GLY A 44 2.31 0.36 0.78
CA GLY A 44 3.28 -0.02 -0.24
C GLY A 44 4.57 0.76 -0.09
N LEU A 45 5.71 0.12 -0.34
CA LEU A 45 7.01 0.80 -0.33
C LEU A 45 7.09 1.79 -1.50
N ALA A 46 7.25 3.08 -1.23
CA ALA A 46 7.30 4.11 -2.27
C ALA A 46 8.75 4.37 -2.72
N PRO A 47 9.00 4.60 -4.02
CA PRO A 47 8.07 4.47 -5.16
C PRO A 47 8.01 3.04 -5.73
N ALA A 48 8.71 2.09 -5.11
CA ALA A 48 8.95 0.75 -5.64
C ALA A 48 7.65 -0.01 -5.95
N PHE A 49 6.65 0.07 -5.08
CA PHE A 49 5.36 -0.61 -5.24
C PHE A 49 4.69 -0.23 -6.58
N ILE A 50 4.46 1.06 -6.83
CA ILE A 50 3.82 1.53 -8.06
C ILE A 50 4.67 1.20 -9.29
N ARG A 51 6.01 1.35 -9.18
CA ARG A 51 6.91 1.02 -10.29
C ARG A 51 6.83 -0.46 -10.69
N ASN A 52 6.86 -1.37 -9.71
CA ASN A 52 6.76 -2.80 -9.96
C ASN A 52 5.38 -3.18 -10.52
N MET A 53 4.31 -2.64 -9.95
CA MET A 53 2.95 -2.84 -10.44
C MET A 53 2.81 -2.40 -11.91
N ALA A 54 3.37 -1.23 -12.24
CA ALA A 54 3.36 -0.70 -13.60
C ALA A 54 4.16 -1.57 -14.57
N GLU A 55 5.34 -2.03 -14.14
CA GLU A 55 6.19 -2.94 -14.91
C GLU A 55 5.48 -4.26 -15.22
N TRP A 56 4.88 -4.90 -14.21
CA TRP A 56 4.14 -6.16 -14.38
C TRP A 56 2.92 -6.00 -15.29
N ALA A 57 2.23 -4.87 -15.20
CA ALA A 57 1.08 -4.56 -16.05
C ALA A 57 1.45 -3.97 -17.42
N ARG A 58 2.76 -3.75 -17.70
CA ARG A 58 3.27 -3.12 -18.92
C ARG A 58 2.65 -1.75 -19.21
N VAL A 59 2.44 -0.94 -18.16
CA VAL A 59 1.97 0.44 -18.26
C VAL A 59 3.05 1.41 -17.75
N ALA A 60 2.98 2.68 -18.15
CA ALA A 60 3.94 3.66 -17.63
C ALA A 60 3.71 3.89 -16.12
N PRO A 61 4.77 4.03 -15.29
CA PRO A 61 4.61 4.29 -13.85
C PRO A 61 3.77 5.52 -13.52
N SER A 62 3.87 6.58 -14.32
CA SER A 62 3.04 7.79 -14.17
C SER A 62 1.56 7.52 -14.43
N GLN A 63 1.23 6.67 -15.40
CA GLN A 63 -0.15 6.26 -15.69
C GLN A 63 -0.71 5.36 -14.59
N ALA A 64 0.10 4.42 -14.06
CA ALA A 64 -0.32 3.58 -12.95
C ALA A 64 -0.60 4.42 -11.69
N HIS A 65 0.31 5.34 -11.37
CA HIS A 65 0.15 6.28 -10.25
C HIS A 65 -1.11 7.12 -10.42
N GLU A 66 -1.29 7.76 -11.58
CA GLU A 66 -2.47 8.59 -11.84
C GLU A 66 -3.76 7.77 -11.80
N ALA A 67 -3.78 6.57 -12.40
CA ALA A 67 -4.95 5.71 -12.39
C ALA A 67 -5.36 5.34 -10.95
N MET A 68 -4.43 4.89 -10.13
CA MET A 68 -4.72 4.55 -8.73
C MET A 68 -5.21 5.77 -7.94
N LEU A 69 -4.65 6.97 -8.19
CA LEU A 69 -5.13 8.20 -7.56
C LEU A 69 -6.55 8.59 -8.01
N ARG A 70 -6.84 8.52 -9.32
CA ARG A 70 -8.11 8.97 -9.91
C ARG A 70 -9.25 8.02 -9.55
N THR A 71 -8.99 6.74 -9.40
CA THR A 71 -9.99 5.74 -8.97
C THR A 71 -10.11 5.63 -7.46
N GLY A 72 -9.34 6.40 -6.68
CA GLY A 72 -9.37 6.38 -5.22
C GLY A 72 -8.72 5.14 -4.57
N ASN A 73 -7.98 4.33 -5.34
CA ASN A 73 -7.24 3.20 -4.79
C ASN A 73 -5.99 3.67 -4.03
N LEU A 74 -5.31 4.72 -4.52
CA LEU A 74 -4.18 5.34 -3.83
C LEU A 74 -4.65 6.54 -3.01
N VAL A 75 -4.26 6.57 -1.74
CA VAL A 75 -4.55 7.68 -0.85
C VAL A 75 -3.67 8.87 -1.23
N SER A 76 -4.27 10.06 -1.26
CA SER A 76 -3.52 11.31 -1.32
C SER A 76 -4.16 12.40 -0.46
N ARG A 77 -3.35 13.38 -0.11
CA ARG A 77 -3.76 14.63 0.55
C ARG A 77 -3.35 15.80 -0.35
N LYS A 78 -4.15 16.85 -0.39
CA LYS A 78 -3.69 18.14 -0.95
C LYS A 78 -2.93 18.91 0.12
N ASP A 79 -1.72 19.34 -0.17
CA ASP A 79 -0.98 20.26 0.69
C ASP A 79 -1.57 21.68 0.62
N GLY A 80 -1.02 22.60 1.43
CA GLY A 80 -1.43 24.02 1.43
C GLY A 80 -1.16 24.76 0.10
N SER A 81 -0.32 24.20 -0.78
CA SER A 81 0.00 24.73 -2.10
C SER A 81 -0.87 24.12 -3.21
N GLY A 82 -1.78 23.21 -2.87
CA GLY A 82 -2.65 22.50 -3.80
C GLY A 82 -2.02 21.27 -4.48
N ASN A 83 -0.77 20.93 -4.15
CA ASN A 83 -0.10 19.72 -4.66
C ASN A 83 -0.66 18.48 -3.96
N ARG A 84 -0.74 17.36 -4.68
CA ARG A 84 -1.16 16.08 -4.11
C ARG A 84 0.05 15.31 -3.60
N GLU A 85 0.10 15.09 -2.29
CA GLU A 85 1.02 14.17 -1.63
C GLU A 85 0.35 12.80 -1.51
N SER A 86 0.96 11.76 -2.05
CA SER A 86 0.49 10.36 -1.93
C SER A 86 1.43 9.48 -1.11
N GLU A 87 2.52 10.06 -0.62
CA GLU A 87 3.60 9.36 0.05
C GLU A 87 3.84 10.00 1.42
N LEU A 88 4.25 9.18 2.37
CA LEU A 88 4.51 9.57 3.75
C LEU A 88 5.65 8.71 4.27
N ASP A 89 6.65 9.28 4.92
CA ASP A 89 7.63 8.48 5.63
C ASP A 89 7.29 8.23 7.10
N LEU A 90 7.33 6.93 7.43
CA LEU A 90 6.84 6.35 8.67
C LEU A 90 7.87 5.43 9.29
N MET A 91 7.90 5.38 10.60
CA MET A 91 8.55 4.30 11.33
C MET A 91 7.63 3.07 11.34
N LEU A 92 8.14 1.95 10.82
CA LEU A 92 7.45 0.68 10.83
C LEU A 92 8.14 -0.28 11.79
N THR A 93 7.36 -1.11 12.48
CA THR A 93 7.81 -2.06 13.49
C THR A 93 7.35 -3.47 13.17
N TRP A 94 8.16 -4.45 13.53
CA TRP A 94 7.82 -5.87 13.45
C TRP A 94 7.83 -6.51 14.84
N PRO A 95 6.84 -7.35 15.18
CA PRO A 95 6.76 -8.03 16.47
C PRO A 95 7.98 -8.90 16.78
N SER A 96 8.57 -9.52 15.76
CA SER A 96 9.63 -10.53 15.93
C SER A 96 11.00 -9.96 16.34
N GLY A 97 11.14 -8.65 16.59
CA GLY A 97 12.38 -8.02 17.06
C GLY A 97 13.60 -8.16 16.11
N SER A 98 13.46 -8.90 15.01
CA SER A 98 14.56 -9.45 14.23
C SER A 98 15.08 -8.48 13.17
N ARG A 99 14.30 -7.43 12.83
CA ARG A 99 14.75 -6.29 12.03
C ARG A 99 13.98 -5.05 12.45
N ARG A 100 14.60 -4.19 13.26
CA ARG A 100 14.27 -2.77 13.20
C ARG A 100 14.89 -2.26 11.91
N MET A 101 14.08 -1.85 10.94
CA MET A 101 14.63 -0.98 9.90
C MET A 101 15.01 0.32 10.60
N ASN A 102 16.30 0.64 10.60
CA ASN A 102 16.77 1.88 11.20
C ASN A 102 16.33 3.05 10.31
N GLY A 103 15.32 3.79 10.77
CA GLY A 103 14.85 5.01 10.12
C GLY A 103 13.39 4.95 9.69
N ARG A 104 12.94 6.05 9.08
CA ARG A 104 11.63 6.12 8.45
C ARG A 104 11.68 5.55 7.04
N ILE A 105 10.61 4.90 6.63
CA ILE A 105 10.44 4.27 5.34
C ILE A 105 9.41 5.07 4.56
N HIS A 106 9.75 5.48 3.34
CA HIS A 106 8.81 6.11 2.43
C HIS A 106 7.76 5.09 1.98
N VAL A 107 6.50 5.40 2.26
CA VAL A 107 5.40 4.53 1.93
C VAL A 107 4.24 5.28 1.31
N ALA A 108 3.38 4.55 0.61
CA ALA A 108 2.10 5.05 0.12
C ALA A 108 0.96 4.20 0.69
N PHE A 109 -0.11 4.86 1.13
CA PHE A 109 -1.33 4.19 1.58
C PHE A 109 -2.24 3.93 0.38
N PHE A 110 -2.85 2.75 0.36
CA PHE A 110 -3.87 2.41 -0.63
C PHE A 110 -4.92 1.50 -0.02
N LEU A 111 -6.05 1.33 -0.69
CA LEU A 111 -7.15 0.52 -0.18
C LEU A 111 -6.79 -0.96 -0.20
N THR A 112 -6.99 -1.64 0.93
CA THR A 112 -6.84 -3.11 1.04
C THR A 112 -7.68 -3.85 -0.01
N ASP A 113 -8.87 -3.32 -0.29
CA ASP A 113 -9.82 -3.86 -1.26
C ASP A 113 -9.22 -3.94 -2.69
N PHE A 114 -8.22 -3.11 -3.02
CA PHE A 114 -7.48 -3.23 -4.27
C PHE A 114 -6.75 -4.58 -4.40
N LEU A 115 -6.10 -5.06 -3.33
CA LEU A 115 -5.38 -6.35 -3.31
C LEU A 115 -6.35 -7.52 -3.18
N ASP A 116 -7.30 -7.41 -2.25
CA ASP A 116 -8.22 -8.50 -1.96
C ASP A 116 -9.10 -8.82 -3.17
N ARG A 117 -9.59 -7.79 -3.90
CA ARG A 117 -10.31 -8.00 -5.16
C ARG A 117 -9.43 -8.62 -6.24
N ALA A 118 -8.17 -8.19 -6.36
CA ALA A 118 -7.25 -8.75 -7.35
C ALA A 118 -7.06 -10.26 -7.14
N LEU A 119 -6.82 -10.68 -5.90
CA LEU A 119 -6.66 -12.09 -5.55
C LEU A 119 -7.94 -12.90 -5.73
N ALA A 120 -9.08 -12.35 -5.31
CA ALA A 120 -10.37 -13.03 -5.45
C ALA A 120 -10.73 -13.25 -6.93
N LEU A 121 -10.59 -12.23 -7.77
CA LEU A 121 -11.00 -12.26 -9.17
C LEU A 121 -10.02 -13.04 -10.07
N TYR A 122 -8.71 -12.86 -9.86
CA TYR A 122 -7.69 -13.31 -10.81
C TYR A 122 -6.84 -14.48 -10.32
N ALA A 123 -6.72 -14.67 -9.00
CA ALA A 123 -6.00 -15.80 -8.42
C ALA A 123 -6.92 -16.86 -7.78
N LYS A 124 -8.23 -16.59 -7.67
CA LYS A 124 -9.20 -17.41 -6.92
C LYS A 124 -8.70 -17.73 -5.51
N ALA A 125 -7.95 -16.80 -4.92
CA ALA A 125 -7.36 -16.93 -3.60
C ALA A 125 -8.20 -16.16 -2.58
N ALA A 126 -8.05 -16.55 -1.31
CA ALA A 126 -8.63 -15.79 -0.20
C ALA A 126 -8.01 -14.39 -0.12
N ALA A 127 -8.71 -13.48 0.57
CA ALA A 127 -8.19 -12.17 0.90
C ALA A 127 -6.86 -12.28 1.66
N LEU A 128 -5.99 -11.27 1.51
CA LEU A 128 -4.71 -11.28 2.22
C LEU A 128 -4.94 -11.26 3.73
N PRO A 129 -4.18 -12.06 4.50
CA PRO A 129 -4.15 -11.91 5.95
C PRO A 129 -3.56 -10.55 6.32
N LEU A 130 -3.79 -10.11 7.56
CA LEU A 130 -3.07 -8.94 8.09
C LEU A 130 -1.58 -9.26 8.17
N ALA A 131 -0.73 -8.34 7.71
CA ALA A 131 0.71 -8.43 7.90
C ALA A 131 1.02 -8.42 9.40
N GLU A 132 2.21 -8.89 9.80
CA GLU A 132 2.74 -8.63 11.14
C GLU A 132 3.30 -7.20 11.28
N LEU A 133 3.56 -6.53 10.16
CA LEU A 133 4.01 -5.14 10.11
C LEU A 133 3.02 -4.22 10.86
N ARG A 134 3.55 -3.35 11.72
CA ARG A 134 2.79 -2.30 12.40
C ARG A 134 3.44 -0.94 12.18
N ILE A 135 2.63 0.11 12.25
CA ILE A 135 3.11 1.49 12.31
C ILE A 135 3.51 1.78 13.76
N ALA A 136 4.66 2.42 13.97
CA ALA A 136 5.03 2.85 15.32
C ALA A 136 3.96 3.79 15.90
N ALA A 137 3.57 3.57 17.15
CA ALA A 137 2.51 4.37 17.79
C ALA A 137 2.84 5.88 17.85
N THR A 138 4.14 6.23 17.87
CA THR A 138 4.63 7.62 17.81
C THR A 138 4.31 8.33 16.50
N GLU A 139 4.04 7.58 15.42
CA GLU A 139 3.70 8.13 14.10
C GLU A 139 2.18 8.30 13.91
N ARG A 140 1.37 7.99 14.93
CA ARG A 140 -0.10 8.01 14.85
C ARG A 140 -0.65 9.38 14.42
N GLU A 141 -0.25 10.45 15.09
CA GLU A 141 -0.72 11.81 14.78
C GLU A 141 -0.41 12.20 13.32
N ARG A 142 0.78 11.82 12.83
CA ARG A 142 1.20 12.06 11.45
C ARG A 142 0.32 11.31 10.44
N VAL A 143 0.00 10.05 10.71
CA VAL A 143 -0.89 9.25 9.87
C VAL A 143 -2.31 9.82 9.88
N GLU A 144 -2.83 10.20 11.05
CA GLU A 144 -4.16 10.80 11.17
C GLU A 144 -4.24 12.14 10.41
N GLN A 145 -3.18 12.96 10.47
CA GLN A 145 -3.09 14.21 9.70
C GLN A 145 -2.99 13.98 8.19
N PHE A 146 -2.32 12.91 7.75
CA PHE A 146 -2.27 12.53 6.34
C PHE A 146 -3.62 12.00 5.82
N LEU A 147 -4.33 11.27 6.67
CA LEU A 147 -5.63 10.67 6.40
C LEU A 147 -6.81 11.58 6.80
N GLN A 148 -6.57 12.85 7.08
CA GLN A 148 -7.60 13.80 7.46
C GLN A 148 -8.75 13.81 6.42
N GLY A 149 -9.98 13.70 6.92
CA GLY A 149 -11.19 13.60 6.08
C GLY A 149 -11.42 12.22 5.44
N LYS A 150 -10.64 11.20 5.82
CA LYS A 150 -10.83 9.79 5.43
C LYS A 150 -11.02 8.94 6.69
N SER A 151 -11.42 7.67 6.50
CA SER A 151 -11.42 6.69 7.59
C SER A 151 -10.01 6.56 8.16
N LEU A 152 -9.88 6.53 9.49
CA LEU A 152 -8.59 6.36 10.15
C LEU A 152 -8.25 4.86 10.28
N PRO A 153 -6.96 4.49 10.27
CA PRO A 153 -6.56 3.12 10.50
C PRO A 153 -6.97 2.66 11.90
N GLN A 154 -7.37 1.40 12.02
CA GLN A 154 -7.78 0.85 13.31
C GLN A 154 -6.60 0.69 14.26
N GLY A 155 -6.87 0.56 15.57
CA GLY A 155 -5.82 0.39 16.59
C GLY A 155 -4.86 -0.77 16.33
N LEU A 156 -5.33 -1.81 15.62
CA LEU A 156 -4.53 -2.96 15.19
C LEU A 156 -3.40 -2.61 14.21
N ALA A 157 -3.47 -1.45 13.54
CA ALA A 157 -2.41 -0.98 12.63
C ALA A 157 -1.18 -0.43 13.39
N TYR A 158 -1.33 -0.10 14.68
CA TYR A 158 -0.29 0.56 15.47
C TYR A 158 0.31 -0.37 16.52
N GLN A 159 1.59 -0.17 16.84
CA GLN A 159 2.27 -0.87 17.93
C GLN A 159 3.16 0.09 18.72
N ALA A 160 3.16 -0.06 20.05
CA ALA A 160 4.06 0.68 20.91
C ALA A 160 5.52 0.29 20.60
N THR A 161 6.35 1.28 20.29
CA THR A 161 7.80 1.10 20.23
C THR A 161 8.34 0.93 21.65
N SER A 162 8.81 -0.27 21.99
CA SER A 162 9.57 -0.57 23.21
C SER A 162 11.00 -0.07 23.13
#